data_AF-A0A7W2EV99-F1
#
_entry.id   AF-A0A7W2EV99-F1
#
_cell.length_a   1.000
_cell.length_b   1.000
_cell.length_c   1.000
_cell.angle_alpha   90.00
_cell.angle_beta   90.00
_cell.angle_gamma   90.00
#
_symmetry.space_group_name_H-M   'P 1'
#
loop_
_entity.id
_entity.type
_entity.pdbx_description
1 polymer ?
#
loop_
_entity_poly.entity_id
_entity_poly.type
_entity_poly.pdbx_seq_one_letter_code
_entity_poly.pdbx_strand_id
1 'polypeptide(L)'
;MLAATDTTPTHPAIMTTAAPRSLFWKLFLPIGAALGLCALGAAIVVPRYIERNAEQEAVSAARETARQFTVLRQYYTANVVAKVMAHPGLRVGSDHLDHPDTVPLPATMVLELGELLRDSGVNLKLYSPYPFPNRANRVLDSFGEDAWAFFQRHPDQAYTRTERIGRATVVRVALADKMIAQSCVDCHNSLPTSPRTDWKLGDVRGVLEVDSSLQLETGRRAIYAVLATLVTLLLLAGLFLRLFYQRAIARPLEQALEAIGTLTASSDAKVAAAQAIAAGDLDRNLAEAPELVLHGAAPGNDELGSLLRSVQRNLELQRALDGAFAAMLESLRAGRLRDTERDWLKTSQNELAEAMRGDFSTAELADRVLRYLAQRLGAGLGALYLVSPADGALERVATYALLSRHDAPARLAPGQGLPWQALRERRMLCLDPVPDGYMAIGSALGAARPTVLTVWPLWHGDTAVGVLELGAFRPCTALEQELMALVREACALGFSMQQAHQHTARLLHQARAQRGEEVADGMAGGAARARRSGGGQTNDGA
;
A
#
# COMPACT_ATOMS: atom_id res chain seq x y z
N MET A 1 40.32 12.66 37.44
CA MET A 1 40.95 11.62 36.59
C MET A 1 40.26 10.31 36.91
N LEU A 2 39.17 10.01 36.22
CA LEU A 2 38.42 8.74 36.21
C LEU A 2 37.49 8.84 34.99
N ALA A 3 37.91 8.25 33.88
CA ALA A 3 37.14 8.17 32.64
C ALA A 3 36.27 6.91 32.71
N ALA A 4 34.95 7.10 32.78
CA ALA A 4 33.98 6.02 32.68
C ALA A 4 33.78 5.67 31.21
N THR A 5 34.08 4.42 30.88
CA THR A 5 33.93 3.81 29.56
C THR A 5 32.45 3.62 29.24
N ASP A 6 32.01 4.25 28.16
CA ASP A 6 30.71 4.09 27.54
C ASP A 6 30.66 2.74 26.82
N THR A 7 29.84 1.80 27.32
CA THR A 7 29.59 0.51 26.67
C THR A 7 28.17 0.50 26.13
N THR A 8 27.99 1.02 24.92
CA THR A 8 26.80 0.76 24.10
C THR A 8 26.81 -0.71 23.64
N PRO A 9 25.73 -1.48 23.82
CA PRO A 9 25.64 -2.83 23.29
C PRO A 9 25.44 -2.77 21.78
N THR A 10 26.47 -3.16 21.02
CA THR A 10 26.37 -3.40 19.58
C THR A 10 25.57 -4.68 19.35
N HIS A 11 24.33 -4.57 18.87
CA HIS A 11 23.60 -5.69 18.29
C HIS A 11 24.42 -6.28 17.12
N PRO A 12 24.61 -7.61 17.03
CA PRO A 12 25.26 -8.21 15.89
C PRO A 12 24.36 -8.04 14.66
N ALA A 13 24.85 -7.27 13.69
CA ALA A 13 24.25 -7.18 12.37
C ALA A 13 24.26 -8.56 11.72
N ILE A 14 23.09 -9.18 11.62
CA ILE A 14 22.88 -10.39 10.82
C ILE A 14 23.02 -9.96 9.35
N MET A 15 24.23 -10.08 8.80
CA MET A 15 24.49 -9.99 7.36
C MET A 15 23.78 -11.15 6.66
N THR A 16 22.58 -10.90 6.14
CA THR A 16 21.89 -11.81 5.21
C THR A 16 22.39 -11.54 3.78
N THR A 17 23.52 -12.11 3.39
CA THR A 17 24.02 -12.07 2.01
C THR A 17 23.45 -13.22 1.18
N ALA A 18 22.16 -13.16 0.84
CA ALA A 18 21.62 -13.88 -0.29
C ALA A 18 20.43 -13.09 -0.84
N ALA A 19 20.62 -12.44 -2.00
CA ALA A 19 19.53 -11.79 -2.71
C ALA A 19 18.36 -12.80 -2.86
N PRO A 20 17.13 -12.44 -2.47
CA PRO A 20 16.01 -13.37 -2.53
C PRO A 20 15.82 -13.82 -3.97
N ARG A 21 16.10 -15.11 -4.24
CA ARG A 21 15.83 -15.71 -5.55
C ARG A 21 14.33 -15.64 -5.80
N SER A 22 13.92 -14.76 -6.71
CA SER A 22 12.53 -14.57 -7.11
C SER A 22 11.85 -15.91 -7.34
N LEU A 23 10.71 -16.12 -6.67
CA LEU A 23 9.92 -17.34 -6.79
C LEU A 23 9.51 -17.61 -8.25
N PHE A 24 9.38 -16.55 -9.06
CA PHE A 24 9.18 -16.65 -10.50
C PHE A 24 10.20 -17.58 -11.20
N TRP A 25 11.49 -17.36 -10.96
CA TRP A 25 12.53 -18.17 -11.58
C TRP A 25 12.55 -19.60 -11.04
N LYS A 26 12.14 -19.84 -9.80
CA LYS A 26 12.03 -21.22 -9.30
C LYS A 26 10.92 -22.00 -10.00
N LEU A 27 9.80 -21.35 -10.30
CA LEU A 27 8.63 -22.01 -10.87
C LEU A 27 8.72 -22.16 -12.40
N PHE A 28 9.15 -21.11 -13.10
CA PHE A 28 9.06 -21.06 -14.56
C PHE A 28 10.37 -21.40 -15.29
N LEU A 29 11.53 -21.39 -14.62
CA LEU A 29 12.77 -21.85 -15.22
C LEU A 29 12.73 -23.30 -15.74
N PRO A 30 12.20 -24.31 -14.99
CA PRO A 30 12.14 -25.68 -15.52
C PRO A 30 11.20 -25.80 -16.72
N ILE A 31 10.08 -25.09 -16.72
CA ILE A 31 9.12 -25.07 -17.84
C ILE A 31 9.76 -24.42 -19.06
N GLY A 32 10.40 -23.25 -18.88
CA GLY A 32 11.11 -22.55 -19.95
C GLY A 32 12.26 -23.38 -20.52
N ALA A 33 13.02 -24.08 -19.67
CA ALA A 33 14.08 -24.97 -20.09
C ALA A 33 13.55 -26.16 -20.91
N ALA A 34 12.44 -26.79 -20.47
CA ALA A 34 11.81 -27.89 -21.20
C ALA A 34 11.29 -27.42 -22.57
N LEU A 35 10.59 -26.28 -22.64
CA LEU A 35 10.12 -25.71 -23.90
C LEU A 35 11.28 -25.32 -24.83
N GLY A 36 12.37 -24.78 -24.28
CA GLY A 36 13.59 -24.47 -25.03
C GLY A 36 14.24 -25.72 -25.65
N LEU A 37 14.30 -26.83 -24.89
CA LEU A 37 14.79 -28.12 -25.40
C LEU A 37 13.90 -28.67 -26.52
N CYS A 38 12.57 -28.58 -26.37
CA CYS A 38 11.63 -28.99 -27.42
C CYS A 38 11.80 -28.15 -28.69
N ALA A 39 11.93 -26.83 -28.56
CA ALA A 39 12.16 -25.93 -29.70
C ALA A 39 13.50 -26.21 -30.39
N LEU A 40 14.56 -26.52 -29.64
CA LEU A 40 15.85 -26.93 -30.18
C LEU A 40 15.74 -28.25 -30.95
N GLY A 41 15.02 -29.24 -30.40
CA GLY A 41 14.74 -30.50 -31.10
C GLY A 41 13.99 -30.28 -32.41
N ALA A 42 12.95 -29.45 -32.40
CA ALA A 42 12.20 -29.08 -33.60
C ALA A 42 13.09 -28.40 -34.65
N ALA A 43 13.99 -27.49 -34.24
CA ALA A 43 14.93 -26.81 -35.13
C ALA A 43 15.91 -27.76 -35.84
N ILE A 44 16.18 -28.93 -35.26
CA ILE A 44 17.05 -29.96 -35.86
C ILE A 44 16.26 -30.92 -36.74
N VAL A 45 15.05 -31.32 -36.30
CA VAL A 45 14.25 -32.37 -36.96
C VAL A 45 13.49 -31.83 -38.17
N VAL A 46 12.85 -30.66 -38.05
CA VAL A 46 11.97 -30.11 -39.09
C VAL A 46 12.69 -29.87 -40.42
N PRO A 47 13.90 -29.26 -40.46
CA PRO A 47 14.62 -29.05 -41.73
C PRO A 47 14.93 -30.37 -42.45
N ARG A 48 15.38 -31.38 -41.69
CA ARG A 48 15.70 -32.71 -42.24
C ARG A 48 14.47 -33.41 -42.81
N TYR A 49 13.33 -33.23 -42.16
CA TYR A 49 12.07 -33.79 -42.63
C TYR A 49 11.63 -33.12 -43.94
N ILE A 50 11.70 -31.79 -44.02
CA ILE A 50 11.34 -31.02 -45.22
C ILE A 50 12.25 -31.37 -46.40
N GLU A 51 13.57 -31.49 -46.19
CA GLU A 51 14.53 -31.84 -47.24
C GLU A 51 14.25 -33.23 -47.83
N ARG A 52 14.01 -34.23 -46.98
CA ARG A 52 13.63 -35.58 -47.41
C ARG A 52 12.31 -35.62 -48.17
N ASN A 53 11.32 -34.86 -47.71
CA ASN A 53 10.03 -34.79 -48.38
C ASN A 53 10.16 -34.14 -49.77
N ALA A 54 10.92 -33.05 -49.87
CA ALA A 54 11.19 -32.37 -51.14
C ALA A 54 11.93 -33.27 -52.13
N GLU A 55 12.91 -34.06 -51.67
CA GLU A 55 13.61 -35.03 -52.51
C GLU A 55 12.68 -36.11 -53.06
N GLN A 56 11.84 -36.71 -52.20
CA GLN A 56 10.88 -37.75 -52.62
C GLN A 56 9.85 -37.23 -53.62
N GLU A 57 9.36 -36.01 -53.40
CA GLU A 57 8.43 -35.35 -54.31
C GLU A 57 9.07 -35.08 -55.69
N ALA A 58 10.32 -34.58 -55.72
CA ALA A 58 11.05 -34.35 -56.96
C ALA A 58 11.34 -35.66 -57.72
N VAL A 59 11.73 -36.74 -57.03
CA VAL A 59 11.91 -38.06 -57.65
C VAL A 59 10.60 -38.53 -58.29
N SER A 60 9.49 -38.37 -57.59
CA SER A 60 8.17 -38.80 -58.06
C SER A 60 7.73 -37.99 -59.29
N ALA A 61 7.90 -36.67 -59.27
CA ALA A 61 7.58 -35.78 -60.38
C ALA A 61 8.46 -36.05 -61.62
N ALA A 62 9.76 -36.22 -61.44
CA ALA A 62 10.70 -36.51 -62.53
C ALA A 62 10.41 -37.89 -63.16
N ARG A 63 10.08 -38.89 -62.34
CA ARG A 63 9.68 -40.23 -62.81
C ARG A 63 8.41 -40.19 -63.65
N GLU A 64 7.40 -39.47 -63.19
CA GLU A 64 6.13 -39.33 -63.91
C GLU A 64 6.34 -38.59 -65.23
N THR A 65 7.15 -37.52 -65.23
CA THR A 65 7.51 -36.80 -66.46
C THR A 65 8.21 -37.71 -67.47
N ALA A 66 9.22 -38.47 -67.03
CA ALA A 66 9.94 -39.42 -67.89
C ALA A 66 8.98 -40.48 -68.48
N ARG A 67 8.03 -40.96 -67.67
CA ARG A 67 7.01 -41.90 -68.10
C ARG A 67 6.07 -41.28 -69.15
N GLN A 68 5.60 -40.05 -68.94
CA GLN A 68 4.74 -39.32 -69.88
C GLN A 68 5.39 -39.18 -71.25
N PHE A 69 6.66 -38.77 -71.30
CA PHE A 69 7.43 -38.67 -72.54
C PHE A 69 7.68 -40.03 -73.21
N THR A 70 7.90 -41.07 -72.42
CA THR A 70 8.02 -42.45 -72.93
C THR A 70 6.73 -42.90 -73.62
N VAL A 71 5.56 -42.68 -72.98
CA VAL A 71 4.24 -43.02 -73.53
C VAL A 71 3.91 -42.17 -74.75
N LEU A 72 4.20 -40.87 -74.72
CA LEU A 72 4.00 -39.97 -75.85
C LEU A 72 4.81 -40.42 -77.08
N ARG A 73 6.10 -40.74 -76.88
CA ARG A 73 6.97 -41.25 -77.94
C ARG A 73 6.47 -42.58 -78.50
N GLN A 74 6.01 -43.49 -77.64
CA GLN A 74 5.41 -44.76 -78.06
C GLN A 74 4.20 -44.50 -78.97
N TYR A 75 3.28 -43.64 -78.53
CA TYR A 75 2.09 -43.29 -79.30
C TYR A 75 2.43 -42.64 -80.64
N TYR A 76 3.32 -41.63 -80.65
CA TYR A 76 3.77 -40.93 -81.86
C TYR A 76 4.41 -41.89 -82.87
N THR A 77 5.26 -42.80 -82.38
CA THR A 77 5.92 -43.80 -83.24
C THR A 77 4.90 -44.75 -83.89
N ALA A 78 3.97 -45.28 -83.09
CA ALA A 78 3.00 -46.25 -83.57
C ALA A 78 1.92 -45.65 -84.48
N ASN A 79 1.50 -44.39 -84.23
CA ASN A 79 0.31 -43.83 -84.86
C ASN A 79 0.60 -42.70 -85.86
N VAL A 80 1.75 -42.05 -85.78
CA VAL A 80 2.14 -40.96 -86.70
C VAL A 80 3.24 -41.45 -87.63
N VAL A 81 4.40 -41.83 -87.08
CA VAL A 81 5.57 -42.24 -87.88
C VAL A 81 5.26 -43.45 -88.77
N ALA A 82 4.61 -44.48 -88.22
CA ALA A 82 4.25 -45.65 -89.01
C ALA A 82 3.34 -45.33 -90.22
N LYS A 83 2.42 -44.36 -90.09
CA LYS A 83 1.55 -43.92 -91.19
C LYS A 83 2.30 -43.07 -92.21
N VAL A 84 3.17 -42.18 -91.73
CA VAL A 84 4.00 -41.33 -92.59
C VAL A 84 4.95 -42.17 -93.45
N MET A 85 5.60 -43.17 -92.86
CA MET A 85 6.50 -44.08 -93.60
C MET A 85 5.78 -44.93 -94.67
N ALA A 86 4.47 -45.13 -94.53
CA ALA A 86 3.66 -45.86 -95.49
C ALA A 86 3.11 -44.99 -96.63
N HIS A 87 3.19 -43.65 -96.52
CA HIS A 87 2.63 -42.73 -97.51
C HIS A 87 3.70 -42.27 -98.51
N PRO A 88 3.46 -42.36 -99.83
CA PRO A 88 4.39 -41.84 -100.82
C PRO A 88 4.48 -40.31 -100.73
N GLY A 89 5.70 -39.77 -100.70
CA GLY A 89 5.95 -38.31 -100.70
C GLY A 89 6.06 -37.65 -99.32
N LEU A 90 5.96 -38.40 -98.21
CA LEU A 90 6.30 -37.90 -96.88
C LEU A 90 7.48 -38.68 -96.30
N ARG A 91 8.26 -38.01 -95.43
CA ARG A 91 9.51 -38.55 -94.89
C ARG A 91 9.58 -38.37 -93.38
N VAL A 92 10.44 -39.15 -92.73
CA VAL A 92 10.75 -38.98 -91.31
C VAL A 92 12.23 -38.70 -91.18
N GLY A 93 12.60 -37.57 -90.58
CA GLY A 93 13.97 -37.07 -90.57
C GLY A 93 14.28 -36.24 -89.33
N SER A 94 15.57 -36.02 -89.05
CA SER A 94 16.01 -35.09 -88.00
C SER A 94 16.06 -33.64 -88.48
N ASP A 95 16.13 -33.44 -89.79
CA ASP A 95 16.19 -32.20 -90.57
C ASP A 95 14.79 -31.71 -90.99
N HIS A 96 13.76 -32.08 -90.22
CA HIS A 96 12.36 -31.81 -90.55
C HIS A 96 12.02 -30.31 -90.63
N LEU A 97 12.79 -29.43 -89.99
CA LEU A 97 12.61 -27.99 -90.07
C LEU A 97 13.00 -27.41 -91.44
N ASP A 98 13.91 -28.07 -92.15
CA ASP A 98 14.43 -27.62 -93.46
C ASP A 98 13.59 -28.17 -94.62
N HIS A 99 12.70 -29.14 -94.36
CA HIS A 99 11.98 -29.90 -95.38
C HIS A 99 10.48 -30.02 -95.06
N PRO A 100 9.58 -29.35 -95.83
CA PRO A 100 8.15 -29.27 -95.52
C PRO A 100 7.40 -30.61 -95.65
N ASP A 101 7.98 -31.59 -96.33
CA ASP A 101 7.47 -32.96 -96.51
C ASP A 101 7.98 -33.94 -95.44
N THR A 102 8.69 -33.44 -94.43
CA THR A 102 9.37 -34.26 -93.42
C THR A 102 8.78 -34.01 -92.03
N VAL A 103 8.48 -35.08 -91.30
CA VAL A 103 8.09 -35.01 -89.87
C VAL A 103 9.28 -35.40 -88.98
N PRO A 104 9.35 -34.90 -87.73
CA PRO A 104 10.49 -35.20 -86.87
C PRO A 104 10.54 -36.69 -86.50
N LEU A 105 11.76 -37.23 -86.43
CA LEU A 105 12.03 -38.52 -85.79
C LEU A 105 11.51 -38.52 -84.34
N PRO A 106 11.05 -39.67 -83.79
CA PRO A 106 10.62 -39.75 -82.39
C PRO A 106 11.68 -39.27 -81.40
N ALA A 107 12.95 -39.49 -81.69
CA ALA A 107 14.07 -39.01 -80.87
C ALA A 107 14.33 -37.52 -81.02
N THR A 108 14.01 -36.92 -82.17
CA THR A 108 14.13 -35.48 -82.40
C THR A 108 12.98 -34.75 -81.71
N MET A 109 11.74 -35.22 -81.86
CA MET A 109 10.56 -34.68 -81.18
C MET A 109 10.76 -34.60 -79.65
N VAL A 110 11.23 -35.68 -79.02
CA VAL A 110 11.46 -35.70 -77.57
C VAL A 110 12.52 -34.67 -77.15
N LEU A 111 13.59 -34.51 -77.94
CA LEU A 111 14.65 -33.55 -77.62
C LEU A 111 14.19 -32.10 -77.76
N GLU A 112 13.45 -31.79 -78.82
CA GLU A 112 12.90 -30.45 -79.06
C GLU A 112 11.83 -30.08 -78.03
N LEU A 113 10.96 -31.02 -77.66
CA LEU A 113 10.04 -30.84 -76.53
C LEU A 113 10.81 -30.62 -75.22
N GLY A 114 11.92 -31.32 -75.03
CA GLY A 114 12.84 -31.10 -73.92
C GLY A 114 13.39 -29.68 -73.90
N GLU A 115 13.79 -29.14 -75.05
CA GLU A 115 14.26 -27.76 -75.19
C GLU A 115 13.18 -26.74 -74.84
N LEU A 116 11.93 -26.97 -75.25
CA LEU A 116 10.79 -26.13 -74.90
C LEU A 116 10.45 -26.16 -73.39
N LEU A 117 10.86 -27.19 -72.66
CA LEU A 117 10.61 -27.34 -71.22
C LEU A 117 11.74 -26.85 -70.31
N ARG A 118 12.89 -26.43 -70.88
CA ARG A 118 14.07 -26.03 -70.08
C ARG A 118 13.75 -24.91 -69.10
N ASP A 119 12.88 -23.97 -69.47
CA ASP A 119 12.48 -22.84 -68.63
C ASP A 119 11.62 -23.26 -67.41
N SER A 120 11.03 -24.46 -67.45
CA SER A 120 10.29 -25.05 -66.32
C SER A 120 11.19 -25.70 -65.27
N GLY A 121 12.52 -25.66 -65.45
CA GLY A 121 13.49 -26.32 -64.55
C GLY A 121 13.55 -27.84 -64.70
N VAL A 122 12.96 -28.37 -65.78
CA VAL A 122 12.99 -29.78 -66.15
C VAL A 122 13.87 -29.93 -67.39
N ASN A 123 14.92 -30.73 -67.31
CA ASN A 123 15.79 -30.98 -68.44
C ASN A 123 15.62 -32.43 -68.90
N LEU A 124 15.24 -32.60 -70.16
CA LEU A 124 15.06 -33.91 -70.76
C LEU A 124 16.28 -34.24 -71.61
N LYS A 125 16.92 -35.37 -71.31
CA LYS A 125 18.03 -35.91 -72.10
C LYS A 125 17.63 -37.25 -72.68
N LEU A 126 18.03 -37.46 -73.93
CA LEU A 126 17.95 -38.75 -74.59
C LEU A 126 19.32 -39.09 -75.15
N TYR A 127 19.91 -40.17 -74.65
CA TYR A 127 21.27 -40.59 -75.00
C TYR A 127 21.38 -42.12 -75.13
N SER A 128 22.48 -42.55 -75.72
CA SER A 128 22.79 -43.96 -75.95
C SER A 128 24.30 -44.12 -76.07
N PRO A 129 24.90 -45.25 -75.62
CA PRO A 129 26.29 -45.56 -75.91
C PRO A 129 26.54 -45.90 -77.39
N TYR A 130 25.48 -46.04 -78.19
CA TYR A 130 25.53 -46.18 -79.64
C TYR A 130 24.92 -44.92 -80.30
N PRO A 131 25.60 -43.75 -80.26
CA PRO A 131 25.12 -42.54 -80.90
C PRO A 131 25.28 -42.63 -82.42
N PHE A 132 24.35 -42.04 -83.17
CA PHE A 132 24.53 -41.83 -84.61
C PHE A 132 25.66 -40.81 -84.86
N PRO A 133 26.30 -40.81 -86.05
CA PRO A 133 27.40 -39.89 -86.36
C PRO A 133 27.08 -38.41 -86.11
N ASN A 134 25.86 -37.98 -86.41
CA ASN A 134 25.36 -36.61 -86.16
C ASN A 134 25.19 -36.26 -84.67
N ARG A 135 25.45 -37.19 -83.75
CA ARG A 135 25.34 -37.01 -82.30
C ARG A 135 26.55 -37.58 -81.54
N ALA A 136 27.67 -37.80 -82.22
CA ALA A 136 28.88 -38.39 -81.64
C ALA A 136 29.50 -37.53 -80.50
N ASN A 137 29.16 -36.24 -80.42
CA ASN A 137 29.61 -35.33 -79.37
C ASN A 137 28.90 -35.52 -78.02
N ARG A 138 27.86 -36.36 -77.93
CA ARG A 138 27.13 -36.61 -76.69
C ARG A 138 27.84 -37.69 -75.87
N VAL A 139 28.64 -37.26 -74.90
CA VAL A 139 29.33 -38.16 -73.97
C VAL A 139 28.42 -38.45 -72.77
N LEU A 140 28.32 -39.72 -72.37
CA LEU A 140 27.63 -40.09 -71.14
C LEU A 140 28.46 -39.64 -69.93
N ASP A 141 27.80 -39.06 -68.93
CA ASP A 141 28.43 -38.86 -67.63
C ASP A 141 28.27 -40.12 -66.75
N SER A 142 28.81 -40.08 -65.53
CA SER A 142 28.77 -41.24 -64.62
C SER A 142 27.34 -41.71 -64.34
N PHE A 143 26.37 -40.81 -64.28
CA PHE A 143 24.95 -41.19 -64.14
C PHE A 143 24.48 -41.94 -65.38
N GLY A 144 24.78 -41.43 -66.56
CA GLY A 144 24.40 -42.06 -67.82
C GLY A 144 24.98 -43.45 -67.99
N GLU A 145 26.24 -43.64 -67.62
CA GLU A 145 26.92 -44.94 -67.65
C GLU A 145 26.28 -45.94 -66.66
N ASP A 146 26.04 -45.52 -65.42
CA ASP A 146 25.42 -46.36 -64.39
C ASP A 146 23.97 -46.73 -64.76
N ALA A 147 23.21 -45.75 -65.25
CA ALA A 147 21.82 -45.95 -65.70
C ALA A 147 21.77 -46.96 -66.85
N TRP A 148 22.67 -46.82 -67.83
CA TRP A 148 22.78 -47.78 -68.93
C TRP A 148 23.07 -49.19 -68.41
N ALA A 149 24.09 -49.35 -67.56
CA ALA A 149 24.46 -50.65 -66.97
C ALA A 149 23.33 -51.26 -66.11
N PHE A 150 22.51 -50.42 -65.49
CA PHE A 150 21.32 -50.85 -64.75
C PHE A 150 20.24 -51.41 -65.68
N PHE A 151 19.90 -50.71 -66.78
CA PHE A 151 18.82 -51.14 -67.69
C PHE A 151 19.15 -52.41 -68.47
N GLN A 152 20.43 -52.76 -68.66
CA GLN A 152 20.80 -54.06 -69.23
C GLN A 152 20.30 -55.24 -68.38
N ARG A 153 20.05 -55.05 -67.09
CA ARG A 153 19.54 -56.07 -66.15
C ARG A 153 18.09 -55.82 -65.73
N HIS A 154 17.68 -54.56 -65.66
CA HIS A 154 16.37 -54.14 -65.14
C HIS A 154 15.67 -53.16 -66.10
N PRO A 155 15.30 -53.59 -67.32
CA PRO A 155 14.81 -52.71 -68.37
C PRO A 155 13.44 -52.06 -68.11
N ASP A 156 12.67 -52.56 -67.13
CA ASP A 156 11.33 -52.06 -66.78
C ASP A 156 11.30 -51.24 -65.48
N GLN A 157 12.44 -51.07 -64.83
CA GLN A 157 12.55 -50.27 -63.60
C GLN A 157 13.12 -48.89 -63.92
N ALA A 158 12.81 -47.90 -63.09
CA ALA A 158 13.44 -46.59 -63.20
C ALA A 158 14.75 -46.57 -62.40
N TYR A 159 15.77 -45.92 -62.93
CA TYR A 159 17.00 -45.64 -62.20
C TYR A 159 16.98 -44.20 -61.70
N THR A 160 17.20 -43.98 -60.41
CA THR A 160 17.08 -42.66 -59.78
C THR A 160 18.32 -42.36 -58.96
N ARG A 161 18.84 -41.14 -59.07
CA ARG A 161 19.95 -40.66 -58.23
C ARG A 161 19.77 -39.20 -57.90
N THR A 162 20.00 -38.87 -56.63
CA THR A 162 20.11 -37.47 -56.18
C THR A 162 21.58 -37.14 -56.04
N GLU A 163 22.03 -36.10 -56.72
CA GLU A 163 23.43 -35.67 -56.68
C GLU A 163 23.55 -34.15 -56.67
N ARG A 164 24.65 -33.65 -56.15
CA ARG A 164 24.90 -32.21 -56.07
C ARG A 164 25.74 -31.77 -57.26
N ILE A 165 25.11 -31.12 -58.23
CA ILE A 165 25.77 -30.59 -59.42
C ILE A 165 26.02 -29.09 -59.17
N GLY A 166 27.26 -28.74 -58.84
CA GLY A 166 27.65 -27.38 -58.45
C GLY A 166 27.00 -26.95 -57.12
N ARG A 167 26.13 -25.93 -57.17
CA ARG A 167 25.38 -25.41 -56.00
C ARG A 167 23.96 -25.95 -55.88
N ALA A 168 23.46 -26.66 -56.89
CA ALA A 168 22.11 -27.20 -56.91
C ALA A 168 22.11 -28.68 -56.53
N THR A 169 21.14 -29.10 -55.73
CA THR A 169 20.81 -30.52 -55.56
C THR A 169 19.87 -30.88 -56.71
N VAL A 170 20.28 -31.85 -57.53
CA VAL A 170 19.56 -32.27 -58.73
C VAL A 170 19.11 -33.71 -58.54
N VAL A 171 17.83 -33.94 -58.81
CA VAL A 171 17.26 -35.29 -58.87
C VAL A 171 17.25 -35.72 -60.33
N ARG A 172 17.89 -36.85 -60.61
CA ARG A 172 17.98 -37.44 -61.95
C ARG A 172 17.22 -38.76 -61.97
N VAL A 173 16.29 -38.88 -62.91
CA VAL A 173 15.50 -40.09 -63.11
C VAL A 173 15.64 -40.55 -64.55
N ALA A 174 16.06 -41.79 -64.73
CA ALA A 174 16.22 -42.41 -66.03
C ALA A 174 15.23 -43.57 -66.23
N LEU A 175 14.78 -43.72 -67.47
CA LEU A 175 14.01 -44.85 -67.97
C LEU A 175 14.69 -45.42 -69.22
N ALA A 176 14.59 -46.74 -69.41
CA ALA A 176 15.09 -47.39 -70.61
C ALA A 176 14.28 -46.97 -71.85
N ASP A 177 14.95 -46.48 -72.90
CA ASP A 177 14.38 -46.28 -74.23
C ASP A 177 14.54 -47.58 -75.03
N LYS A 178 13.47 -48.38 -75.09
CA LYS A 178 13.47 -49.72 -75.69
C LYS A 178 13.04 -49.71 -77.16
N MET A 179 13.46 -50.72 -77.90
CA MET A 179 12.91 -51.04 -79.21
C MET A 179 11.47 -51.57 -79.07
N ILE A 180 10.50 -50.68 -79.15
CA ILE A 180 9.07 -50.95 -78.88
C ILE A 180 8.26 -51.39 -80.10
N ALA A 181 8.76 -51.17 -81.31
CA ALA A 181 8.03 -51.45 -82.55
C ALA A 181 8.98 -52.04 -83.58
N GLN A 182 8.45 -52.95 -84.42
CA GLN A 182 9.24 -53.60 -85.47
C GLN A 182 9.78 -52.58 -86.48
N SER A 183 9.01 -51.53 -86.79
CA SER A 183 9.45 -50.42 -87.65
C SER A 183 10.69 -49.70 -87.11
N CYS A 184 10.87 -49.61 -85.78
CA CYS A 184 12.09 -49.08 -85.18
C CYS A 184 13.28 -50.01 -85.46
N VAL A 185 13.09 -51.31 -85.25
CA VAL A 185 14.13 -52.33 -85.44
C VAL A 185 14.58 -52.36 -86.91
N ASP A 186 13.63 -52.42 -87.84
CA ASP A 186 13.91 -52.53 -89.28
C ASP A 186 14.66 -51.30 -89.79
N CYS A 187 14.23 -50.11 -89.37
CA CYS A 187 14.92 -48.86 -89.71
C CYS A 187 16.33 -48.81 -89.11
N HIS A 188 16.49 -49.15 -87.84
CA HIS A 188 17.81 -49.13 -87.18
C HIS A 188 18.79 -50.20 -87.71
N ASN A 189 18.30 -51.33 -88.22
CA ASN A 189 19.14 -52.41 -88.75
C ASN A 189 19.50 -52.25 -90.23
N SER A 190 18.77 -51.39 -90.98
CA SER A 190 18.98 -51.19 -92.42
C SER A 190 19.78 -49.92 -92.78
N LEU A 191 19.85 -48.94 -91.87
CA LEU A 191 20.57 -47.68 -92.13
C LEU A 191 22.10 -47.87 -92.17
N PRO A 192 22.80 -47.43 -93.23
CA PRO A 192 24.26 -47.53 -93.33
C PRO A 192 25.02 -46.77 -92.24
N THR A 193 24.41 -45.71 -91.70
CA THR A 193 24.98 -44.88 -90.65
C THR A 193 24.63 -45.38 -89.25
N SER A 194 23.99 -46.54 -89.12
CA SER A 194 23.60 -47.08 -87.83
C SER A 194 24.83 -47.60 -87.07
N PRO A 195 25.02 -47.18 -85.80
CA PRO A 195 26.16 -47.62 -85.00
C PRO A 195 26.08 -49.10 -84.56
N ARG A 196 24.90 -49.71 -84.69
CA ARG A 196 24.62 -51.12 -84.35
C ARG A 196 23.41 -51.59 -85.15
N THR A 197 23.45 -52.78 -85.75
CA THR A 197 22.44 -53.27 -86.72
C THR A 197 21.86 -54.65 -86.38
N ASP A 198 22.05 -55.13 -85.16
CA ASP A 198 21.52 -56.42 -84.66
C ASP A 198 20.43 -56.21 -83.59
N TRP A 199 19.70 -55.09 -83.64
CA TRP A 199 18.65 -54.79 -82.68
C TRP A 199 17.48 -55.77 -82.77
N LYS A 200 16.88 -56.09 -81.63
CA LYS A 200 15.66 -56.88 -81.50
C LYS A 200 14.58 -56.11 -80.76
N LEU A 201 13.32 -56.53 -80.94
CA LEU A 201 12.20 -56.00 -80.17
C LEU A 201 12.44 -56.23 -78.68
N GLY A 202 12.30 -55.17 -77.88
CA GLY A 202 12.58 -55.19 -76.44
C GLY A 202 14.00 -54.78 -76.04
N ASP A 203 14.96 -54.73 -76.97
CA ASP A 203 16.32 -54.29 -76.65
C ASP A 203 16.35 -52.84 -76.16
N VAL A 204 17.17 -52.57 -75.16
CA VAL A 204 17.42 -51.20 -74.67
C VAL A 204 18.29 -50.47 -75.71
N ARG A 205 17.73 -49.47 -76.39
CA ARG A 205 18.42 -48.68 -77.42
C ARG A 205 19.08 -47.45 -76.84
N GLY A 206 18.51 -46.88 -75.78
CA GLY A 206 19.01 -45.67 -75.14
C GLY A 206 18.41 -45.48 -73.76
N VAL A 207 18.61 -44.28 -73.23
CA VAL A 207 18.10 -43.85 -71.93
C VAL A 207 17.42 -42.51 -72.08
N LEU A 208 16.19 -42.43 -71.60
CA LEU A 208 15.47 -41.18 -71.41
C LEU A 208 15.68 -40.75 -69.96
N GLU A 209 16.39 -39.65 -69.76
CA GLU A 209 16.66 -39.05 -68.46
C GLU A 209 15.89 -37.74 -68.31
N VAL A 210 15.27 -37.57 -67.15
CA VAL A 210 14.76 -36.29 -66.66
C VAL A 210 15.62 -35.88 -65.47
N ASP A 211 16.25 -34.71 -65.57
CA ASP A 211 16.84 -34.06 -64.40
C ASP A 211 15.99 -32.85 -63.97
N SER A 212 15.82 -32.69 -62.65
CA SER A 212 15.06 -31.60 -62.04
C SER A 212 15.87 -31.00 -60.90
N SER A 213 16.06 -29.68 -60.94
CA SER A 213 16.75 -28.95 -59.88
C SER A 213 15.81 -28.69 -58.70
N LEU A 214 16.18 -29.12 -57.50
CA LEU A 214 15.43 -28.82 -56.28
C LEU A 214 15.55 -27.32 -55.95
N GLN A 215 14.43 -26.60 -55.94
CA GLN A 215 14.36 -25.22 -55.47
C GLN A 215 14.35 -25.16 -53.93
N LEU A 216 15.49 -25.47 -53.31
CA LEU A 216 15.65 -25.51 -51.84
C LEU A 216 15.50 -24.13 -51.17
N GLU A 217 15.59 -23.03 -51.92
CA GLU A 217 15.45 -21.66 -51.41
C GLU A 217 14.05 -21.38 -50.85
N THR A 218 13.01 -21.89 -51.50
CA THR A 218 11.62 -21.75 -51.03
C THR A 218 11.40 -22.53 -49.73
N GLY A 219 11.96 -23.74 -49.63
CA GLY A 219 11.93 -24.55 -48.41
C GLY A 219 12.66 -23.89 -47.24
N ARG A 220 13.80 -23.23 -47.51
CA ARG A 220 14.56 -22.50 -46.49
C ARG A 220 13.80 -21.31 -45.89
N ARG A 221 13.08 -20.54 -46.71
CA ARG A 221 12.21 -19.47 -46.22
C ARG A 221 11.08 -20.01 -45.34
N ALA A 222 10.46 -21.12 -45.73
CA ALA A 222 9.43 -21.77 -44.92
C ALA A 222 9.98 -22.22 -43.55
N ILE A 223 11.18 -22.81 -43.52
CA ILE A 223 11.86 -23.21 -42.28
C ILE A 223 12.09 -22.00 -41.36
N TYR A 224 12.66 -20.91 -41.87
CA TYR A 224 12.89 -19.71 -41.05
C TYR A 224 11.60 -19.06 -40.56
N ALA A 225 10.54 -19.05 -41.37
CA ALA A 225 9.24 -18.52 -40.97
C ALA A 225 8.63 -19.33 -39.80
N VAL A 226 8.69 -20.66 -39.86
CA VAL A 226 8.21 -21.55 -38.78
C VAL A 226 9.02 -21.33 -37.50
N LEU A 227 10.35 -21.29 -37.59
CA LEU A 227 11.21 -21.04 -36.43
C LEU A 227 10.97 -19.66 -35.81
N ALA A 228 10.87 -18.61 -36.62
CA ALA A 228 10.59 -17.26 -36.14
C ALA A 228 9.23 -17.17 -35.43
N THR A 229 8.20 -17.83 -35.98
CA THR A 229 6.86 -17.89 -35.36
C THR A 229 6.92 -18.62 -34.02
N LEU A 230 7.61 -19.75 -33.94
CA LEU A 230 7.77 -20.51 -32.69
C LEU A 230 8.48 -19.68 -31.60
N VAL A 231 9.58 -19.02 -31.95
CA VAL A 231 10.32 -18.16 -31.02
C VAL A 231 9.45 -16.98 -30.55
N THR A 232 8.71 -16.35 -31.46
CA THR A 232 7.81 -15.24 -31.14
C THR A 232 6.72 -15.68 -30.15
N LEU A 233 6.09 -16.84 -30.39
CA LEU A 233 5.09 -17.40 -29.49
C LEU A 233 5.66 -17.71 -28.10
N LEU A 234 6.87 -18.26 -28.02
CA LEU A 234 7.55 -18.52 -26.74
C LEU A 234 7.84 -17.23 -25.97
N LEU A 235 8.29 -16.16 -26.65
CA LEU A 235 8.53 -14.86 -26.03
C LEU A 235 7.24 -14.22 -25.52
N LEU A 236 6.17 -14.26 -26.33
CA LEU A 236 4.86 -13.75 -25.93
C LEU A 236 4.28 -14.53 -24.76
N ALA A 237 4.39 -15.87 -24.76
CA ALA A 237 3.97 -16.71 -23.64
C ALA A 237 4.77 -16.38 -22.37
N GLY A 238 6.09 -16.22 -22.46
CA GLY A 238 6.94 -15.83 -21.35
C GLY A 238 6.59 -14.45 -20.77
N LEU A 239 6.32 -13.47 -21.64
CA LEU A 239 5.85 -12.13 -21.22
C LEU A 239 4.49 -12.22 -20.53
N PHE A 240 3.54 -12.96 -21.10
CA PHE A 240 2.22 -13.19 -20.51
C PHE A 240 2.33 -13.85 -19.13
N LEU A 241 3.10 -14.93 -19.01
CA LEU A 241 3.35 -15.63 -17.74
C LEU A 241 3.97 -14.71 -16.69
N ARG A 242 4.90 -13.83 -17.09
CA ARG A 242 5.50 -12.83 -16.19
C ARG A 242 4.48 -11.82 -15.70
N LEU A 243 3.69 -11.24 -16.61
CA LEU A 243 2.66 -10.25 -16.25
C LEU A 243 1.56 -10.88 -15.38
N PHE A 244 1.15 -12.10 -15.71
CA PHE A 244 0.18 -12.87 -14.93
C PHE A 244 0.73 -13.16 -13.53
N TYR A 245 1.94 -13.69 -13.41
CA TYR A 245 2.57 -13.95 -12.12
C TYR A 245 2.68 -12.67 -11.26
N GLN A 246 3.08 -11.55 -11.86
CA GLN A 246 3.20 -10.27 -11.16
C GLN A 246 1.85 -9.78 -10.62
N ARG A 247 0.78 -9.87 -11.41
CA ARG A 247 -0.55 -9.40 -11.00
C ARG A 247 -1.28 -10.38 -10.08
N ALA A 248 -1.22 -11.67 -10.36
CA ALA A 248 -2.01 -12.68 -9.67
C ALA A 248 -1.35 -13.17 -8.37
N ILE A 249 -0.01 -13.17 -8.30
CA ILE A 249 0.72 -13.79 -7.17
C ILE A 249 1.65 -12.78 -6.48
N ALA A 250 2.56 -12.14 -7.21
CA ALA A 250 3.63 -11.36 -6.58
C ALA A 250 3.11 -10.13 -5.83
N ARG A 251 2.33 -9.26 -6.49
CA ARG A 251 1.82 -8.03 -5.87
C ARG A 251 0.93 -8.28 -4.64
N PRO A 252 -0.08 -9.18 -4.70
CA PRO A 252 -0.90 -9.43 -3.52
C PRO A 252 -0.11 -10.02 -2.35
N LEU A 253 0.90 -10.86 -2.65
CA LEU A 253 1.77 -11.43 -1.62
C LEU A 253 2.70 -10.38 -0.99
N GLU A 254 3.27 -9.48 -1.80
CA GLU A 254 4.07 -8.35 -1.31
C GLU A 254 3.24 -7.44 -0.39
N GLN A 255 2.01 -7.09 -0.79
CA GLN A 255 1.09 -6.31 0.02
C GLN A 255 0.75 -7.01 1.35
N ALA A 256 0.50 -8.32 1.32
CA ALA A 256 0.22 -9.09 2.53
C ALA A 256 1.42 -9.12 3.49
N LEU A 257 2.64 -9.31 2.97
CA LEU A 257 3.87 -9.33 3.76
C LEU A 257 4.18 -7.97 4.37
N GLU A 258 3.99 -6.89 3.62
CA GLU A 258 4.15 -5.52 4.12
C GLU A 258 3.12 -5.20 5.20
N ALA A 259 1.87 -5.62 5.02
CA ALA A 259 0.80 -5.48 6.02
C ALA A 259 1.13 -6.23 7.32
N ILE A 260 1.66 -7.46 7.23
CA ILE A 260 2.07 -8.22 8.40
C ILE A 260 3.29 -7.57 9.09
N GLY A 261 4.27 -7.09 8.31
CA GLY A 261 5.45 -6.41 8.85
C GLY A 261 5.13 -5.10 9.57
N THR A 262 4.16 -4.33 9.06
CA THR A 262 3.68 -3.12 9.74
C THR A 262 2.87 -3.45 10.99
N LEU A 263 2.08 -4.53 10.99
CA LEU A 263 1.37 -5.01 12.19
C LEU A 263 2.33 -5.43 13.31
N THR A 264 3.41 -6.15 13.00
CA THR A 264 4.38 -6.58 14.02
C THR A 264 5.10 -5.38 14.63
N ALA A 265 5.60 -4.47 13.80
CA ALA A 265 6.26 -3.25 14.27
C ALA A 265 5.32 -2.35 15.10
N SER A 266 4.05 -2.23 14.67
CA SER A 266 3.02 -1.49 15.41
C SER A 266 2.72 -2.13 16.76
N SER A 267 2.72 -3.46 16.84
CA SER A 267 2.41 -4.18 18.07
C SER A 267 3.44 -3.93 19.17
N ASP A 268 4.74 -3.91 18.84
CA ASP A 268 5.80 -3.62 19.82
C ASP A 268 5.68 -2.20 20.38
N ALA A 269 5.42 -1.22 19.52
CA ALA A 269 5.20 0.16 19.93
C ALA A 269 3.97 0.32 20.84
N LYS A 270 2.89 -0.41 20.55
CA LYS A 270 1.66 -0.43 21.35
C LYS A 270 1.88 -1.07 22.72
N VAL A 271 2.64 -2.15 22.80
CA VAL A 271 2.99 -2.78 24.09
C VAL A 271 3.77 -1.78 24.96
N ALA A 272 4.77 -1.09 24.40
CA ALA A 272 5.53 -0.09 25.13
C ALA A 272 4.65 1.09 25.61
N ALA A 273 3.73 1.56 24.77
CA ALA A 273 2.78 2.61 25.13
C ALA A 273 1.81 2.15 26.23
N ALA A 274 1.26 0.93 26.14
CA ALA A 274 0.38 0.36 27.16
C ALA A 274 1.10 0.21 28.52
N GLN A 275 2.37 -0.19 28.52
CA GLN A 275 3.19 -0.25 29.74
C GLN A 275 3.41 1.13 30.37
N ALA A 276 3.68 2.16 29.56
CA ALA A 276 3.82 3.53 30.04
C ALA A 276 2.51 4.07 30.65
N ILE A 277 1.38 3.81 29.99
CA ILE A 277 0.03 4.15 30.49
C ILE A 277 -0.25 3.44 31.82
N ALA A 278 0.08 2.15 31.92
CA ALA A 278 -0.06 1.38 33.16
C ALA A 278 0.84 1.92 34.29
N ALA A 279 2.01 2.49 33.96
CA ALA A 279 2.88 3.18 34.90
C ALA A 279 2.41 4.59 35.27
N GLY A 280 1.29 5.06 34.68
CA GLY A 280 0.65 6.32 35.01
C GLY A 280 0.90 7.47 34.03
N ASP A 281 1.70 7.27 32.98
CA ASP A 281 1.93 8.24 31.90
C ASP A 281 0.76 8.20 30.90
N LEU A 282 -0.28 8.99 31.16
CA LEU A 282 -1.47 9.06 30.33
C LEU A 282 -1.30 9.97 29.10
N ASP A 283 -0.20 10.70 28.96
CA ASP A 283 -0.01 11.65 27.86
C ASP A 283 0.46 10.96 26.56
N ARG A 284 0.81 9.67 26.67
CA ARG A 284 1.14 8.82 25.52
C ARG A 284 -0.06 8.64 24.60
N ASN A 285 0.16 8.79 23.29
CA ASN A 285 -0.83 8.42 22.28
C ASN A 285 -0.46 7.07 21.66
N LEU A 286 -1.48 6.25 21.41
CA LEU A 286 -1.35 5.00 20.68
C LEU A 286 -1.41 5.31 19.19
N ALA A 287 -0.43 4.81 18.43
CA ALA A 287 -0.47 4.87 16.98
C ALA A 287 -1.54 3.89 16.46
N GLU A 288 -2.45 4.38 15.62
CA GLU A 288 -3.45 3.53 14.94
C GLU A 288 -2.80 2.56 13.96
N ALA A 289 -3.33 1.34 13.89
CA ALA A 289 -2.92 0.38 12.87
C ALA A 289 -3.28 0.90 11.45
N PRO A 290 -2.31 0.89 10.52
CA PRO A 290 -2.50 1.50 9.20
C PRO A 290 -3.57 0.78 8.38
N GLU A 291 -4.35 1.58 7.64
CA GLU A 291 -5.12 1.26 6.43
C GLU A 291 -4.60 0.10 5.55
N LEU A 292 -5.12 -1.14 5.58
CA LEU A 292 -4.76 -2.10 4.52
C LEU A 292 -5.67 -1.88 3.31
N VAL A 293 -5.25 -0.96 2.46
CA VAL A 293 -5.90 -0.74 1.18
C VAL A 293 -5.38 -1.79 0.20
N LEU A 294 -6.18 -2.82 -0.05
CA LEU A 294 -5.91 -3.78 -1.11
C LEU A 294 -6.08 -3.09 -2.46
N HIS A 295 -4.99 -2.55 -3.02
CA HIS A 295 -5.00 -1.97 -4.35
C HIS A 295 -5.08 -3.08 -5.41
N GLY A 296 -6.30 -3.48 -5.81
CA GLY A 296 -6.52 -4.50 -6.84
C GLY A 296 -7.92 -5.10 -6.85
N ALA A 297 -8.10 -6.12 -7.71
CA ALA A 297 -9.32 -6.93 -7.76
C ALA A 297 -9.53 -7.69 -6.44
N ALA A 298 -10.79 -7.88 -6.05
CA ALA A 298 -11.16 -8.58 -4.82
C ALA A 298 -10.41 -9.92 -4.68
N PRO A 299 -9.99 -10.30 -3.46
CA PRO A 299 -9.23 -11.53 -3.24
C PRO A 299 -10.01 -12.71 -3.82
N GLY A 300 -9.34 -13.50 -4.67
CA GLY A 300 -9.92 -14.66 -5.33
C GLY A 300 -10.47 -15.70 -4.35
N ASN A 301 -11.21 -16.69 -4.85
CA ASN A 301 -11.70 -17.79 -4.02
C ASN A 301 -10.68 -18.94 -3.89
N ASP A 302 -9.40 -18.60 -3.85
CA ASP A 302 -8.26 -19.51 -3.76
C ASP A 302 -7.53 -19.36 -2.40
N GLU A 303 -6.47 -20.13 -2.21
CA GLU A 303 -5.65 -20.13 -0.98
C GLU A 303 -5.04 -18.74 -0.71
N LEU A 304 -4.61 -18.04 -1.77
CA LEU A 304 -4.05 -16.70 -1.66
C LEU A 304 -5.12 -15.69 -1.22
N GLY A 305 -6.31 -15.76 -1.80
CA GLY A 305 -7.44 -14.93 -1.39
C GLY A 305 -7.91 -15.23 0.04
N SER A 306 -7.88 -16.49 0.47
CA SER A 306 -8.18 -16.89 1.85
C SER A 306 -7.17 -16.30 2.84
N LEU A 307 -5.88 -16.34 2.50
CA LEU A 307 -4.82 -15.71 3.28
C LEU A 307 -5.02 -14.19 3.39
N LEU A 308 -5.29 -13.52 2.26
CA LEU A 308 -5.53 -12.08 2.22
C LEU A 308 -6.74 -11.67 3.08
N ARG A 309 -7.86 -12.39 3.00
CA ARG A 309 -9.03 -12.16 3.85
C ARG A 309 -8.70 -12.35 5.33
N SER A 310 -7.87 -13.33 5.67
CA SER A 310 -7.44 -13.58 7.06
C SER A 310 -6.57 -12.44 7.59
N VAL A 311 -5.62 -11.96 6.77
CA VAL A 311 -4.78 -10.79 7.11
C VAL A 311 -5.64 -9.54 7.29
N GLN A 312 -6.55 -9.27 6.35
CA GLN A 312 -7.46 -8.13 6.43
C GLN A 312 -8.32 -8.18 7.71
N ARG A 313 -8.89 -9.34 8.05
CA ARG A 313 -9.70 -9.50 9.26
C ARG A 313 -8.88 -9.24 10.53
N ASN A 314 -7.61 -9.65 10.58
CA ASN A 314 -6.73 -9.36 11.70
C ASN A 314 -6.43 -7.85 11.84
N LEU A 315 -6.25 -7.14 10.73
CA LEU A 315 -6.09 -5.68 10.74
C LEU A 315 -7.34 -4.94 11.22
N GLU A 316 -8.52 -5.38 10.78
CA GLU A 316 -9.81 -4.82 11.23
C GLU A 316 -9.98 -5.02 12.75
N LEU A 317 -9.68 -6.22 13.27
CA LEU A 317 -9.68 -6.49 14.71
C LEU A 317 -8.69 -5.59 15.45
N GLN A 318 -7.48 -5.40 14.91
CA GLN A 318 -6.47 -4.57 15.54
C GLN A 318 -6.88 -3.09 15.60
N ARG A 319 -7.51 -2.54 14.55
CA ARG A 319 -8.04 -1.16 14.59
C ARG A 319 -9.18 -1.00 15.58
N ALA A 320 -10.09 -1.97 15.64
CA ALA A 320 -11.17 -1.95 16.62
C ALA A 320 -10.61 -1.94 18.05
N LEU A 321 -9.55 -2.72 18.29
CA LEU A 321 -8.85 -2.74 19.57
C LEU A 321 -8.17 -1.39 19.88
N ASP A 322 -7.47 -0.79 18.90
CA ASP A 322 -6.84 0.53 19.05
C ASP A 322 -7.85 1.61 19.43
N GLY A 323 -9.00 1.64 18.74
CA GLY A 323 -10.08 2.57 19.02
C GLY A 323 -10.66 2.39 20.43
N ALA A 324 -10.84 1.14 20.86
CA ALA A 324 -11.29 0.85 22.23
C ALA A 324 -10.27 1.31 23.29
N PHE A 325 -8.97 1.11 23.05
CA PHE A 325 -7.92 1.60 23.95
C PHE A 325 -7.86 3.13 24.00
N ALA A 326 -7.99 3.81 22.86
CA ALA A 326 -8.02 5.28 22.82
C ALA A 326 -9.20 5.83 23.63
N ALA A 327 -10.39 5.25 23.49
CA ALA A 327 -11.56 5.63 24.27
C ALA A 327 -11.36 5.38 25.77
N MET A 328 -10.74 4.27 26.15
CA MET A 328 -10.39 3.98 27.54
C MET A 328 -9.41 5.01 28.11
N LEU A 329 -8.37 5.36 27.36
CA LEU A 329 -7.37 6.34 27.79
C LEU A 329 -7.99 7.72 28.03
N GLU A 330 -8.89 8.14 27.15
CA GLU A 330 -9.61 9.41 27.32
C GLU A 330 -10.48 9.41 28.58
N SER A 331 -11.15 8.29 28.87
CA SER A 331 -11.90 8.11 30.11
C SER A 331 -11.01 8.20 31.35
N LEU A 332 -9.81 7.59 31.31
CA LEU A 332 -8.82 7.67 32.40
C LEU A 332 -8.28 9.09 32.60
N ARG A 333 -7.97 9.81 31.53
CA ARG A 333 -7.54 11.23 31.59
C ARG A 333 -8.61 12.11 32.21
N ALA A 334 -9.85 11.99 31.71
CA ALA A 334 -10.99 12.73 32.25
C ALA A 334 -11.27 12.35 33.71
N GLY A 335 -11.08 11.08 34.09
CA GLY A 335 -11.16 10.62 35.46
C GLY A 335 -10.12 11.28 36.37
N ARG A 336 -8.85 11.25 35.96
CA ARG A 336 -7.74 11.87 36.72
C ARG A 336 -7.93 13.37 36.92
N LEU A 337 -8.42 14.08 35.89
CA LEU A 337 -8.71 15.50 36.00
C LEU A 337 -9.79 15.76 37.07
N ARG A 338 -10.93 15.04 36.99
CA ARG A 338 -12.01 15.16 37.98
C ARG A 338 -11.56 14.80 39.39
N ASP A 339 -10.73 13.78 39.55
CA ASP A 339 -10.17 13.40 40.85
C ASP A 339 -9.28 14.51 41.41
N THR A 340 -8.42 15.10 40.57
CA THR A 340 -7.54 16.23 40.96
C THR A 340 -8.35 17.46 41.36
N GLU A 341 -9.38 17.81 40.59
CA GLU A 341 -10.30 18.92 40.91
C GLU A 341 -11.03 18.69 42.24
N ARG A 342 -11.56 17.48 42.45
CA ARG A 342 -12.22 17.11 43.71
C ARG A 342 -11.27 17.17 44.90
N ASP A 343 -10.04 16.67 44.74
CA ASP A 343 -9.04 16.65 45.80
C ASP A 343 -8.56 18.07 46.14
N TRP A 344 -8.48 18.95 45.14
CA TRP A 344 -8.24 20.39 45.35
C TRP A 344 -9.37 21.05 46.15
N LEU A 345 -10.64 20.80 45.81
CA LEU A 345 -11.79 21.34 46.54
C LEU A 345 -11.83 20.84 48.00
N LYS A 346 -11.61 19.55 48.23
CA LYS A 346 -11.58 18.95 49.57
C LYS A 346 -10.43 19.52 50.41
N THR A 347 -9.23 19.57 49.85
CA THR A 347 -8.05 20.15 50.51
C THR A 347 -8.33 21.61 50.89
N SER A 348 -8.92 22.37 49.97
CA SER A 348 -9.26 23.78 50.22
C SER A 348 -10.27 23.97 51.36
N GLN A 349 -11.32 23.15 51.39
CA GLN A 349 -12.31 23.18 52.47
C GLN A 349 -11.69 22.83 53.82
N ASN A 350 -10.84 21.80 53.86
CA ASN A 350 -10.18 21.36 55.09
C ASN A 350 -9.22 22.43 55.63
N GLU A 351 -8.41 23.04 54.76
CA GLU A 351 -7.50 24.13 55.13
C GLU A 351 -8.25 25.36 55.66
N LEU A 352 -9.39 25.71 55.05
CA LEU A 352 -10.24 26.79 55.56
C LEU A 352 -10.86 26.44 56.92
N ALA A 353 -11.40 25.22 57.07
CA ALA A 353 -11.96 24.76 58.33
C ALA A 353 -10.90 24.76 59.45
N GLU A 354 -9.66 24.44 59.13
CA GLU A 354 -8.52 24.57 60.06
C GLU A 354 -8.22 26.03 60.40
N ALA A 355 -8.20 26.92 59.40
CA ALA A 355 -7.98 28.35 59.61
C ALA A 355 -9.07 28.99 60.50
N MET A 356 -10.28 28.43 60.49
CA MET A 356 -11.40 28.85 61.31
C MET A 356 -11.44 28.20 62.71
N ARG A 357 -10.67 27.14 62.97
CA ARG A 357 -10.71 26.40 64.23
C ARG A 357 -9.83 27.04 65.29
N GLY A 358 -10.42 27.34 66.46
CA GLY A 358 -9.72 27.92 67.61
C GLY A 358 -10.58 28.97 68.30
N ASP A 359 -10.07 29.52 69.41
CA ASP A 359 -10.71 30.63 70.12
C ASP A 359 -10.06 31.95 69.65
N PHE A 360 -10.66 32.56 68.62
CA PHE A 360 -10.16 33.79 67.99
C PHE A 360 -11.18 34.90 68.12
N SER A 361 -10.79 36.14 68.37
CA SER A 361 -11.72 37.27 68.24
C SER A 361 -12.30 37.36 66.82
N THR A 362 -13.47 37.98 66.66
CA THR A 362 -14.11 38.17 65.35
C THR A 362 -13.17 38.81 64.32
N ALA A 363 -12.32 39.75 64.74
CA ALA A 363 -11.33 40.38 63.86
C ALA A 363 -10.20 39.42 63.44
N GLU A 364 -9.69 38.59 64.37
CA GLU A 364 -8.66 37.59 64.07
C GLU A 364 -9.19 36.47 63.16
N LEU A 365 -10.42 36.00 63.40
CA LEU A 365 -11.08 35.02 62.54
C LEU A 365 -11.32 35.60 61.13
N ALA A 366 -11.81 36.84 61.06
CA ALA A 366 -12.03 37.56 59.81
C ALA A 366 -10.74 37.72 58.99
N ASP A 367 -9.65 38.10 59.64
CA ASP A 367 -8.33 38.25 59.00
C ASP A 367 -7.78 36.91 58.49
N ARG A 368 -7.91 35.83 59.28
CA ARG A 368 -7.48 34.47 58.87
C ARG A 368 -8.25 33.97 57.65
N VAL A 369 -9.57 34.06 57.67
CA VAL A 369 -10.44 33.64 56.57
C VAL A 369 -10.18 34.47 55.32
N LEU A 370 -10.13 35.81 55.45
CA LEU A 370 -9.86 36.70 54.32
C LEU A 370 -8.49 36.43 53.69
N ARG A 371 -7.44 36.27 54.50
CA ARG A 371 -6.09 35.93 54.02
C ARG A 371 -6.07 34.60 53.27
N TYR A 372 -6.69 33.57 53.82
CA TYR A 372 -6.75 32.25 53.19
C TYR A 372 -7.46 32.31 51.83
N LEU A 373 -8.67 32.87 51.80
CA LEU A 373 -9.47 32.97 50.57
C LEU A 373 -8.80 33.86 49.53
N ALA A 374 -8.20 34.97 49.93
CA ALA A 374 -7.47 35.83 49.01
C ALA A 374 -6.28 35.09 48.36
N GLN A 375 -5.50 34.34 49.14
CA GLN A 375 -4.38 33.55 48.60
C GLN A 375 -4.87 32.40 47.71
N ARG A 376 -5.90 31.65 48.15
CA ARG A 376 -6.40 30.48 47.42
C ARG A 376 -7.06 30.82 46.10
N LEU A 377 -7.70 31.98 46.02
CA LEU A 377 -8.38 32.48 44.81
C LEU A 377 -7.50 33.41 43.96
N GLY A 378 -6.26 33.68 44.39
CA GLY A 378 -5.34 34.58 43.70
C GLY A 378 -5.79 36.05 43.69
N ALA A 379 -6.52 36.50 44.70
CA ALA A 379 -6.92 37.89 44.86
C ALA A 379 -5.72 38.75 45.30
N GLY A 380 -5.57 39.91 44.68
CA GLY A 380 -4.52 40.88 45.00
C GLY A 380 -4.93 41.86 46.10
N LEU A 381 -6.23 42.04 46.35
CA LEU A 381 -6.76 42.79 47.48
C LEU A 381 -8.09 42.18 47.96
N GLY A 382 -8.51 42.54 49.17
CA GLY A 382 -9.83 42.16 49.66
C GLY A 382 -10.26 42.87 50.92
N ALA A 383 -11.56 42.81 51.20
CA ALA A 383 -12.16 43.35 52.41
C ALA A 383 -13.29 42.43 52.87
N LEU A 384 -13.42 42.27 54.19
CA LEU A 384 -14.49 41.51 54.81
C LEU A 384 -15.30 42.43 55.72
N TYR A 385 -16.59 42.47 55.49
CA TYR A 385 -17.57 43.24 56.25
C TYR A 385 -18.53 42.30 56.95
N LEU A 386 -18.87 42.57 58.22
CA LEU A 386 -19.92 41.85 58.94
C LEU A 386 -21.06 42.81 59.27
N VAL A 387 -22.28 42.28 59.32
CA VAL A 387 -23.46 43.04 59.72
C VAL A 387 -23.37 43.32 61.21
N SER A 388 -23.49 44.59 61.58
CA SER A 388 -23.50 45.06 62.96
C SER A 388 -24.83 44.71 63.63
N PRO A 389 -24.84 43.99 64.78
CA PRO A 389 -26.08 43.69 65.49
C PRO A 389 -26.83 44.92 66.02
N ALA A 390 -26.17 46.08 66.11
CA ALA A 390 -26.73 47.28 66.72
C ALA A 390 -27.71 48.02 65.79
N ASP A 391 -27.33 48.20 64.52
CA ASP A 391 -28.08 49.00 63.55
C ASP A 391 -28.12 48.40 62.13
N GLY A 392 -27.60 47.18 61.98
CA GLY A 392 -27.59 46.46 60.71
C GLY A 392 -26.60 47.02 59.68
N ALA A 393 -25.73 47.97 60.02
CA ALA A 393 -24.71 48.48 59.09
C ALA A 393 -23.62 47.43 58.82
N LEU A 394 -23.00 47.47 57.64
CA LEU A 394 -21.83 46.64 57.33
C LEU A 394 -20.58 47.29 57.93
N GLU A 395 -19.92 46.59 58.86
CA GLU A 395 -18.69 47.03 59.53
C GLU A 395 -17.50 46.24 59.00
N ARG A 396 -16.46 46.95 58.56
CA ARG A 396 -15.24 46.32 58.02
C ARG A 396 -14.45 45.69 59.15
N VAL A 397 -14.30 44.37 59.13
CA VAL A 397 -13.62 43.60 60.18
C VAL A 397 -12.23 43.13 59.77
N ALA A 398 -11.95 43.00 58.46
CA ALA A 398 -10.63 42.66 57.95
C ALA A 398 -10.38 43.25 56.55
N THR A 399 -9.10 43.41 56.22
CA THR A 399 -8.63 43.88 54.90
C THR A 399 -7.40 43.09 54.48
N TYR A 400 -7.23 42.85 53.19
CA TYR A 400 -6.08 42.19 52.59
C TYR A 400 -5.44 43.11 51.55
N ALA A 401 -4.15 43.43 51.74
CA ALA A 401 -3.31 44.19 50.81
C ALA A 401 -3.91 45.53 50.29
N LEU A 402 -4.64 46.25 51.14
CA LEU A 402 -5.23 47.55 50.82
C LEU A 402 -4.19 48.68 50.94
N LEU A 403 -4.06 49.53 49.93
CA LEU A 403 -3.11 50.66 49.90
C LEU A 403 -3.55 51.85 50.76
N SER A 404 -4.82 52.26 50.66
CA SER A 404 -5.38 53.37 51.44
C SER A 404 -6.59 52.93 52.24
N ARG A 405 -6.73 53.44 53.47
CA ARG A 405 -7.93 53.24 54.30
C ARG A 405 -9.21 53.85 53.71
N HIS A 406 -9.09 54.70 52.68
CA HIS A 406 -10.21 55.28 51.94
C HIS A 406 -10.77 54.33 50.87
N ASP A 407 -9.98 53.35 50.42
CA ASP A 407 -10.36 52.43 49.33
C ASP A 407 -11.38 51.36 49.80
N ALA A 408 -11.55 51.22 51.11
CA ALA A 408 -12.58 50.42 51.73
C ALA A 408 -13.09 51.22 52.93
N PRO A 409 -14.34 51.71 53.00
CA PRO A 409 -14.83 52.44 54.16
C PRO A 409 -14.91 51.56 55.41
N ALA A 410 -14.77 52.14 56.60
CA ALA A 410 -14.86 51.37 57.85
C ALA A 410 -16.29 50.88 58.16
N ARG A 411 -17.29 51.60 57.64
CA ARG A 411 -18.72 51.35 57.87
C ARG A 411 -19.52 51.73 56.63
N LEU A 412 -20.49 50.90 56.27
CA LEU A 412 -21.39 51.08 55.13
C LEU A 412 -22.85 50.99 55.60
N ALA A 413 -23.62 52.04 55.39
CA ALA A 413 -25.04 52.08 55.78
C ALA A 413 -25.88 51.13 54.90
N PRO A 414 -27.00 50.58 55.41
CA PRO A 414 -27.91 49.76 54.62
C PRO A 414 -28.28 50.38 53.27
N GLY A 415 -28.14 49.59 52.20
CA GLY A 415 -28.41 50.00 50.83
C GLY A 415 -27.25 50.69 50.09
N GLN A 416 -26.08 50.84 50.72
CA GLN A 416 -24.93 51.52 50.11
C GLN A 416 -23.97 50.57 49.38
N GLY A 417 -23.81 50.77 48.06
CA GLY A 417 -22.75 50.15 47.26
C GLY A 417 -22.95 48.67 46.92
N LEU A 418 -21.97 48.10 46.22
CA LEU A 418 -21.99 46.71 45.76
C LEU A 418 -22.07 45.67 46.90
N PRO A 419 -21.44 45.85 48.08
CA PRO A 419 -21.62 44.93 49.21
C PRO A 419 -23.08 44.73 49.59
N TRP A 420 -23.81 45.83 49.78
CA TRP A 420 -25.22 45.79 50.14
C TRP A 420 -26.09 45.25 49.01
N GLN A 421 -25.76 45.58 47.76
CA GLN A 421 -26.45 45.02 46.61
C GLN A 421 -26.32 43.49 46.58
N ALA A 422 -25.11 42.96 46.82
CA ALA A 422 -24.86 41.52 46.83
C ALA A 422 -25.63 40.80 47.94
N LEU A 423 -25.70 41.40 49.14
CA LEU A 423 -26.57 40.89 50.20
C LEU A 423 -28.02 40.84 49.75
N ARG A 424 -28.56 41.95 49.24
CA ARG A 424 -29.96 42.06 48.83
C ARG A 424 -30.33 41.03 47.76
N GLU A 425 -29.45 40.81 46.79
CA GLU A 425 -29.69 39.86 45.71
C GLU A 425 -29.35 38.40 46.07
N ARG A 426 -28.76 38.16 47.25
CA ARG A 426 -28.31 36.84 47.73
C ARG A 426 -27.46 36.06 46.71
N ARG A 427 -26.70 36.77 45.87
CA ARG A 427 -25.83 36.17 44.85
C ARG A 427 -24.50 36.92 44.75
N MET A 428 -23.49 36.22 44.23
CA MET A 428 -22.22 36.86 43.89
C MET A 428 -22.47 37.97 42.85
N LEU A 429 -21.87 39.14 43.09
CA LEU A 429 -21.74 40.19 42.07
C LEU A 429 -20.31 40.21 41.56
N CYS A 430 -20.16 40.44 40.25
CA CYS A 430 -18.87 40.52 39.58
C CYS A 430 -18.84 41.81 38.77
N LEU A 431 -17.84 42.64 39.01
CA LEU A 431 -17.54 43.84 38.25
C LEU A 431 -16.30 43.57 37.42
N ASP A 432 -16.51 43.38 36.11
CA ASP A 432 -15.48 43.09 35.11
C ASP A 432 -15.87 43.80 33.79
N PRO A 433 -15.09 44.79 33.31
CA PRO A 433 -13.85 45.31 33.91
C PRO A 433 -14.12 46.29 35.07
N VAL A 434 -13.19 46.36 36.02
CA VAL A 434 -13.22 47.39 37.08
C VAL A 434 -12.93 48.78 36.50
N PRO A 435 -13.77 49.80 36.76
CA PRO A 435 -13.56 51.17 36.25
C PRO A 435 -12.28 51.85 36.77
N ASP A 436 -11.78 52.82 36.00
CA ASP A 436 -10.62 53.63 36.39
C ASP A 436 -10.88 54.48 37.64
N GLY A 437 -9.88 54.56 38.51
CA GLY A 437 -9.97 55.31 39.78
C GLY A 437 -10.84 54.65 40.85
N TYR A 438 -11.38 53.45 40.60
CA TYR A 438 -12.24 52.74 41.55
C TYR A 438 -11.46 52.18 42.74
N MET A 439 -10.30 51.57 42.50
CA MET A 439 -9.33 51.10 43.50
C MET A 439 -8.02 50.65 42.84
N ALA A 440 -6.94 50.47 43.62
CA ALA A 440 -5.67 49.95 43.12
C ALA A 440 -5.10 48.84 44.02
N ILE A 441 -4.53 47.79 43.41
CA ILE A 441 -3.64 46.84 44.06
C ILE A 441 -2.23 47.42 43.99
N GLY A 442 -1.53 47.55 45.11
CA GLY A 442 -0.17 48.09 45.06
C GLY A 442 0.81 47.51 46.06
N SER A 443 2.06 47.82 45.78
CA SER A 443 3.26 47.40 46.48
C SER A 443 4.17 48.60 46.71
N ALA A 444 5.27 48.39 47.43
CA ALA A 444 6.32 49.41 47.57
C ALA A 444 6.96 49.82 46.22
N LEU A 445 6.78 49.02 45.17
CA LEU A 445 7.38 49.24 43.84
C LEU A 445 6.42 49.90 42.84
N GLY A 446 5.11 49.89 43.10
CA GLY A 446 4.11 50.41 42.16
C GLY A 446 2.70 49.89 42.44
N ALA A 447 1.72 50.43 41.71
CA ALA A 447 0.30 50.09 41.84
C ALA A 447 -0.34 49.87 40.46
N ALA A 448 -1.31 48.97 40.41
CA ALA A 448 -2.09 48.64 39.21
C ALA A 448 -3.57 48.40 39.58
N ARG A 449 -4.49 48.65 38.64
CA ARG A 449 -5.91 48.38 38.85
C ARG A 449 -6.20 46.87 38.76
N PRO A 450 -7.05 46.31 39.65
CA PRO A 450 -7.59 44.96 39.43
C PRO A 450 -8.39 44.94 38.12
N THR A 451 -8.47 43.79 37.46
CA THR A 451 -9.31 43.61 36.26
C THR A 451 -10.74 43.24 36.66
N VAL A 452 -10.89 42.47 37.73
CA VAL A 452 -12.16 42.00 38.26
C VAL A 452 -12.28 42.29 39.75
N LEU A 453 -13.49 42.67 40.18
CA LEU A 453 -13.89 42.75 41.58
C LEU A 453 -15.09 41.83 41.80
N THR A 454 -14.96 40.89 42.73
CA THR A 454 -16.04 39.97 43.12
C THR A 454 -16.53 40.28 44.52
N VAL A 455 -17.84 40.22 44.70
CA VAL A 455 -18.53 40.53 45.94
C VAL A 455 -19.39 39.33 46.32
N TRP A 456 -19.00 38.66 47.41
CA TRP A 456 -19.57 37.41 47.88
C TRP A 456 -20.41 37.65 49.13
N PRO A 457 -21.74 37.55 49.05
CA PRO A 457 -22.59 37.69 50.22
C PRO A 457 -22.47 36.45 51.12
N LEU A 458 -22.32 36.67 52.42
CA LEU A 458 -22.23 35.63 53.45
C LEU A 458 -23.57 35.56 54.18
N TRP A 459 -24.27 34.45 53.98
CA TRP A 459 -25.57 34.17 54.58
C TRP A 459 -25.51 32.88 55.39
N HIS A 460 -26.21 32.88 56.53
CA HIS A 460 -26.48 31.67 57.29
C HIS A 460 -28.01 31.55 57.47
N GLY A 461 -28.61 30.53 56.84
CA GLY A 461 -30.06 30.44 56.70
C GLY A 461 -30.62 31.71 56.05
N ASP A 462 -31.60 32.34 56.71
CA ASP A 462 -32.20 33.61 56.29
C ASP A 462 -31.57 34.87 56.91
N THR A 463 -30.42 34.74 57.55
CA THR A 463 -29.72 35.87 58.17
C THR A 463 -28.52 36.31 57.36
N ALA A 464 -28.47 37.59 56.99
CA ALA A 464 -27.31 38.21 56.38
C ALA A 464 -26.22 38.38 57.44
N VAL A 465 -25.08 37.71 57.26
CA VAL A 465 -23.95 37.77 58.21
C VAL A 465 -22.93 38.80 57.77
N GLY A 466 -22.66 38.93 56.47
CA GLY A 466 -21.63 39.83 55.98
C GLY A 466 -21.36 39.74 54.48
N VAL A 467 -20.28 40.37 54.04
CA VAL A 467 -19.84 40.39 52.64
C VAL A 467 -18.33 40.28 52.57
N LEU A 468 -17.85 39.43 51.66
CA LEU A 468 -16.46 39.33 51.28
C LEU A 468 -16.26 39.96 49.89
N GLU A 469 -15.41 40.98 49.80
CA GLU A 469 -14.98 41.57 48.52
C GLU A 469 -13.54 41.16 48.20
N LEU A 470 -13.31 40.77 46.94
CA LEU A 470 -12.00 40.34 46.45
C LEU A 470 -11.72 40.95 45.07
N GLY A 471 -10.60 41.66 44.95
CA GLY A 471 -10.09 42.22 43.69
C GLY A 471 -8.92 41.41 43.15
N ALA A 472 -8.94 41.05 41.87
CA ALA A 472 -7.92 40.22 41.23
C ALA A 472 -7.54 40.74 39.83
N PHE A 473 -6.40 40.27 39.31
CA PHE A 473 -5.95 40.55 37.94
C PHE A 473 -6.49 39.55 36.90
N ARG A 474 -7.20 38.51 37.33
CA ARG A 474 -7.86 37.53 36.47
C ARG A 474 -9.23 37.16 37.04
N PRO A 475 -10.21 36.76 36.19
CA PRO A 475 -11.44 36.16 36.66
C PRO A 475 -11.20 34.86 37.44
N CYS A 476 -12.11 34.55 38.36
CA CYS A 476 -12.12 33.26 39.07
C CYS A 476 -12.48 32.13 38.10
N THR A 477 -11.75 31.02 38.18
CA THR A 477 -12.04 29.78 37.45
C THR A 477 -13.33 29.13 37.96
N ALA A 478 -13.93 28.23 37.18
CA ALA A 478 -15.14 27.50 37.60
C ALA A 478 -14.92 26.74 38.93
N LEU A 479 -13.75 26.11 39.09
CA LEU A 479 -13.37 25.38 40.31
C LEU A 479 -13.25 26.30 41.53
N GLU A 480 -12.71 27.51 41.34
CA GLU A 480 -12.61 28.53 42.40
C GLU A 480 -13.98 29.09 42.81
N GLN A 481 -14.88 29.28 41.85
CA GLN A 481 -16.27 29.68 42.14
C GLN A 481 -17.04 28.58 42.87
N GLU A 482 -16.83 27.31 42.51
CA GLU A 482 -17.38 26.15 43.21
C GLU A 482 -16.87 26.08 44.66
N LEU A 483 -15.57 26.29 44.88
CA LEU A 483 -15.00 26.39 46.23
C LEU A 483 -15.74 27.45 47.05
N MET A 484 -15.91 28.66 46.51
CA MET A 484 -16.63 29.73 47.19
C MET A 484 -18.09 29.38 47.49
N ALA A 485 -18.77 28.69 46.57
CA ALA A 485 -20.13 28.22 46.79
C ALA A 485 -20.21 27.21 47.95
N LEU A 486 -19.21 26.33 48.09
CA LEU A 486 -19.11 25.34 49.16
C LEU A 486 -18.78 25.96 50.52
N VAL A 487 -17.89 26.96 50.56
CA VAL A 487 -17.36 27.48 51.84
C VAL A 487 -18.06 28.71 52.39
N ARG A 488 -18.79 29.48 51.56
CA ARG A 488 -19.42 30.74 51.98
C ARG A 488 -20.33 30.59 53.20
N GLU A 489 -21.10 29.50 53.28
CA GLU A 489 -22.04 29.27 54.38
C GLU A 489 -21.31 28.86 55.66
N ALA A 490 -20.25 28.04 55.54
CA ALA A 490 -19.38 27.71 56.66
C ALA A 490 -18.73 28.97 57.24
N CYS A 491 -18.21 29.86 56.38
CA CYS A 491 -17.69 31.17 56.78
C CYS A 491 -18.76 32.00 57.50
N ALA A 492 -19.97 32.12 56.93
CA ALA A 492 -21.07 32.87 57.52
C ALA A 492 -21.45 32.33 58.91
N LEU A 493 -21.58 31.00 59.05
CA LEU A 493 -21.86 30.37 60.33
C LEU A 493 -20.75 30.65 61.36
N GLY A 494 -19.49 30.48 60.98
CA GLY A 494 -18.36 30.74 61.88
C GLY A 494 -18.31 32.19 62.38
N PHE A 495 -18.54 33.16 61.50
CA PHE A 495 -18.64 34.57 61.90
C PHE A 495 -19.85 34.85 62.78
N SER A 496 -21.01 34.30 62.46
CA SER A 496 -22.24 34.45 63.26
C SER A 496 -22.07 33.90 64.67
N MET A 497 -21.51 32.68 64.80
CA MET A 497 -21.19 32.08 66.10
C MET A 497 -20.22 32.96 66.89
N GLN A 498 -19.17 33.49 66.25
CA GLN A 498 -18.20 34.30 66.96
C GLN A 498 -18.75 35.67 67.37
N GLN A 499 -19.60 36.29 66.56
CA GLN A 499 -20.34 37.48 66.96
C GLN A 499 -21.27 37.21 68.16
N ALA A 500 -21.98 36.08 68.17
CA ALA A 500 -22.85 35.68 69.28
C ALA A 500 -22.07 35.38 70.57
N HIS A 501 -20.92 34.69 70.47
CA HIS A 501 -20.02 34.44 71.60
C HIS A 501 -19.49 35.75 72.18
N GLN A 502 -19.03 36.68 71.33
CA GLN A 502 -18.57 37.99 71.78
C GLN A 502 -19.68 38.82 72.41
N HIS A 503 -20.88 38.80 71.85
CA HIS A 503 -22.04 39.50 72.42
C HIS A 503 -22.38 38.96 73.81
N THR A 504 -22.45 37.63 73.95
CA THR A 504 -22.70 36.96 75.24
C THR A 504 -21.61 37.28 76.25
N ALA A 505 -20.34 37.25 75.85
CA ALA A 505 -19.21 37.61 76.72
C ALA A 505 -19.27 39.08 77.19
N ARG A 506 -19.66 40.01 76.31
CA ARG A 506 -19.86 41.42 76.67
C ARG A 506 -21.00 41.61 77.65
N LEU A 507 -22.15 40.97 77.42
CA LEU A 507 -23.29 41.02 78.34
C LEU A 507 -22.95 40.42 79.72
N LEU A 508 -22.23 39.30 79.75
CA LEU A 508 -21.74 38.72 81.01
C LEU A 508 -20.74 39.65 81.72
N HIS A 509 -19.87 40.33 80.98
CA HIS A 509 -18.96 41.32 81.56
C HIS A 509 -19.72 42.52 82.13
N GLN A 510 -20.74 43.02 81.41
CA GLN A 510 -21.61 44.11 81.88
C GLN A 510 -22.41 43.71 83.12
N ALA A 511 -23.01 42.51 83.13
CA ALA A 511 -23.73 41.97 84.28
C ALA A 511 -22.81 41.76 85.50
N ARG A 512 -21.56 41.30 85.28
CA ARG A 512 -20.55 41.19 86.34
C ARG A 512 -20.11 42.57 86.86
N ALA A 513 -19.96 43.56 85.98
CA ALA A 513 -19.60 44.93 86.36
C ALA A 513 -20.71 45.58 87.19
N GLN A 514 -21.98 45.47 86.76
CA GLN A 514 -23.14 45.98 87.51
C GLN A 514 -23.29 45.29 88.87
N ARG A 515 -23.09 43.97 88.95
CA ARG A 515 -23.14 43.23 90.22
C ARG A 515 -21.96 43.57 91.14
N GLY A 516 -20.78 43.87 90.57
CA GLY A 516 -19.63 44.37 91.32
C GLY A 516 -19.86 45.79 91.87
N GLU A 517 -20.50 46.65 91.10
CA GLU A 517 -20.93 47.99 91.53
C GLU A 517 -21.98 47.91 92.65
N GLU A 518 -23.00 47.04 92.55
CA GLU A 518 -23.99 46.85 93.62
C GLU A 518 -23.38 46.31 94.92
N VAL A 519 -22.39 45.41 94.83
CA VAL A 519 -21.68 44.89 96.03
C VAL A 519 -20.75 45.95 96.64
N ALA A 520 -20.11 46.78 95.82
CA ALA A 520 -19.30 47.91 96.29
C ALA A 520 -20.17 49.01 96.93
N ASP A 521 -21.34 49.31 96.34
CA ASP A 521 -22.29 50.30 96.86
C ASP A 521 -23.00 49.79 98.13
N GLY A 522 -23.27 48.47 98.21
CA GLY A 522 -23.73 47.80 99.43
C GLY A 522 -22.71 47.84 100.58
N MET A 523 -21.41 47.73 100.30
CA MET A 523 -20.34 47.92 101.29
C MET A 523 -20.19 49.38 101.73
N ALA A 524 -20.35 50.34 100.81
CA ALA A 524 -20.33 51.77 101.13
C ALA A 524 -21.54 52.19 102.00
N GLY A 525 -22.73 51.66 101.69
CA GLY A 525 -23.95 51.87 102.48
C GLY A 525 -23.90 51.24 103.89
N GLY A 526 -23.26 50.07 104.03
CA GLY A 526 -23.02 49.43 105.32
C GLY A 526 -22.10 50.22 106.25
N ALA A 527 -21.01 50.80 105.70
CA ALA A 527 -20.07 51.64 106.45
C ALA A 527 -20.68 52.99 106.88
N ALA A 528 -21.59 53.57 106.07
CA ALA A 528 -22.30 54.80 106.41
C ALA A 528 -23.37 54.59 107.51
N ARG A 529 -23.99 53.41 107.57
CA ARG A 529 -25.00 53.09 108.60
C ARG A 529 -24.38 52.80 109.98
N ALA A 530 -23.18 52.22 110.04
CA ALA A 530 -22.45 52.00 111.28
C ALA A 530 -21.91 53.30 111.92
N ARG A 531 -21.68 54.37 111.14
CA ARG A 531 -21.27 55.69 111.67
C ARG A 531 -22.42 56.58 112.15
N ARG A 532 -23.68 56.27 111.83
CA ARG A 532 -24.86 57.06 112.26
C ARG A 532 -25.59 56.52 113.49
N SER A 533 -25.27 55.32 113.99
CA SER A 533 -25.95 54.71 115.15
C SER A 533 -25.14 54.75 116.46
N GLY A 534 -24.10 55.58 116.56
CA GLY A 534 -23.20 55.65 117.73
C GLY A 534 -22.90 57.09 118.16
N GLY A 535 -23.93 57.88 118.49
CA GLY A 535 -23.72 59.25 118.95
C GLY A 535 -24.95 59.89 119.61
N GLY A 536 -25.01 59.80 120.93
CA GLY A 536 -25.59 60.85 121.79
C GLY A 536 -27.05 60.71 122.21
N GLN A 537 -27.28 60.20 123.42
CA GLN A 537 -28.08 60.92 124.43
C GLN A 537 -27.83 60.34 125.82
N THR A 538 -27.09 61.11 126.63
CA THR A 538 -27.00 61.02 128.08
C THR A 538 -27.52 62.34 128.65
N ASN A 539 -28.33 62.21 129.71
CA ASN A 539 -28.58 63.15 130.81
C ASN A 539 -29.34 64.48 130.54
N ASP A 540 -30.52 64.61 131.18
CA ASP A 540 -30.66 65.39 132.42
C ASP A 540 -31.99 65.05 133.11
N GLY A 541 -32.01 65.07 134.46
CA GLY A 541 -33.11 64.59 135.30
C GLY A 541 -33.97 65.68 135.95
N ALA A 542 -35.19 65.28 136.30
CA ALA A 542 -36.02 65.70 137.44
C ALA A 542 -37.21 64.71 137.57
#